data_AF-A0A345CRM1-F1
#
_entry.id   AF-A0A345CRM1-F1
#
_cell.length_a   1.000
_cell.length_b   1.000
_cell.length_c   1.000
_cell.angle_alpha   90.00
_cell.angle_beta   90.00
_cell.angle_gamma   90.00
#
_symmetry.space_group_name_H-M   'P 1'
#
loop_
_entity.id
_entity.type
_entity.pdbx_description
1 polymer ?
#
loop_
_entity_poly.entity_id
_entity_poly.type
_entity_poly.pdbx_seq_one_letter_code
_entity_poly.pdbx_strand_id
1 'polypeptide(L)'
;MSKRLEILKASLVKKEARFDERLQNHFETVAQANGQPLNDKRNGRSTLNKWDKQSDGLRSLQDGIQRTKDAIEREENKITLASTVDLLLYIQQAIDEGIISQWRKFPRFFFVTGVKHGRIVLDENTGIISHRYLSKVSKEEYPVFRDVFNKINKQCRESQQAA
;
A
#
# COMPACT_ATOMS: atom_id res chain seq x y z
N MET A 1 1.44 5.63 -9.06
CA MET A 1 1.82 4.68 -7.99
C MET A 1 1.37 5.25 -6.65
N SER A 2 1.05 4.46 -5.61
CA SER A 2 0.62 5.05 -4.33
C SER A 2 1.83 5.37 -3.45
N LYS A 3 1.79 6.49 -2.70
CA LYS A 3 2.84 6.86 -1.74
C LYS A 3 3.18 5.74 -0.76
N ARG A 4 2.16 4.98 -0.32
CA ARG A 4 2.34 3.81 0.56
C ARG A 4 3.12 2.70 -0.14
N LEU A 5 2.77 2.38 -1.38
CA LEU A 5 3.45 1.35 -2.17
C LEU A 5 4.91 1.72 -2.44
N GLU A 6 5.19 2.99 -2.75
CA GLU A 6 6.55 3.51 -2.92
C GLU A 6 7.40 3.32 -1.66
N ILE A 7 6.87 3.69 -0.49
CA ILE A 7 7.54 3.51 0.80
C ILE A 7 7.83 2.01 1.06
N LEU A 8 6.87 1.13 0.75
CA LEU A 8 7.05 -0.30 0.94
C LEU A 8 8.15 -0.87 0.03
N LYS A 9 8.17 -0.48 -1.26
CA LYS A 9 9.23 -0.91 -2.19
C LYS A 9 10.60 -0.37 -1.78
N ALA A 10 10.69 0.90 -1.37
CA ALA A 10 11.94 1.45 -0.84
C ALA A 10 12.42 0.74 0.44
N SER A 11 11.48 0.36 1.32
CA SER A 11 11.77 -0.42 2.53
C SER A 11 12.27 -1.83 2.20
N LEU A 12 11.67 -2.48 1.19
CA LEU A 12 12.09 -3.79 0.71
C LEU A 12 13.54 -3.76 0.23
N VAL A 13 13.90 -2.82 -0.64
CA VAL A 13 15.28 -2.65 -1.16
C VAL A 13 16.28 -2.50 -0.01
N LYS A 14 15.98 -1.68 1.00
CA LYS A 14 16.86 -1.49 2.15
C LYS A 14 17.04 -2.76 2.98
N LYS A 15 15.98 -3.58 3.12
CA LYS A 15 16.04 -4.84 3.86
C LYS A 15 16.83 -5.91 3.10
N GLU A 16 16.63 -6.00 1.80
CA GLU A 16 17.39 -6.90 0.92
C GLU A 16 18.87 -6.55 0.95
N ALA A 17 19.23 -5.28 0.78
CA ALA A 17 20.63 -4.83 0.88
C ALA A 17 21.27 -5.17 2.24
N ARG A 18 20.53 -4.98 3.34
CA ARG A 18 21.00 -5.35 4.69
C ARG A 18 21.14 -6.86 4.88
N PHE A 19 20.27 -7.65 4.27
CA PHE A 19 20.36 -9.10 4.29
C PHE A 19 21.62 -9.56 3.55
N ASP A 20 21.88 -9.01 2.36
CA ASP A 20 23.05 -9.33 1.55
C ASP A 20 24.35 -8.97 2.29
N GLU A 21 24.41 -7.78 2.91
CA GLU A 21 25.55 -7.37 3.75
C GLU A 21 25.78 -8.36 4.90
N ARG A 22 24.72 -8.80 5.58
CA ARG A 22 24.82 -9.77 6.69
C ARG A 22 25.21 -11.16 6.21
N LEU A 23 24.76 -11.56 5.04
CA LEU A 23 25.08 -12.83 4.43
C LEU A 23 26.55 -12.88 4.03
N GLN A 24 27.04 -11.81 3.40
CA GLN A 24 28.45 -11.64 3.06
C GLN A 24 29.34 -11.69 4.31
N ASN A 25 28.99 -10.93 5.35
CA ASN A 25 29.70 -10.98 6.64
C ASN A 25 29.73 -12.39 7.27
N HIS A 26 28.64 -13.16 7.14
CA HIS A 26 28.60 -14.54 7.62
C HIS A 26 29.58 -15.42 6.84
N PHE A 27 29.56 -15.35 5.50
CA PHE A 27 30.50 -16.10 4.66
C PHE A 27 31.96 -15.72 4.94
N GLU A 28 32.26 -14.44 5.12
CA GLU A 28 33.60 -13.99 5.50
C GLU A 28 34.02 -14.54 6.87
N THR A 29 33.11 -14.58 7.84
CA THR A 29 33.37 -15.17 9.16
C THR A 29 33.65 -16.68 9.05
N VAL A 30 32.93 -17.39 8.18
CA VAL A 30 33.12 -18.82 7.93
C VAL A 30 34.45 -19.07 7.21
N ALA A 31 34.76 -18.29 6.18
CA ALA A 31 36.00 -18.37 5.42
C ALA A 31 37.22 -18.10 6.30
N GLN A 32 37.17 -17.06 7.14
CA GLN A 32 38.26 -16.71 8.07
C GLN A 32 38.60 -17.87 9.02
N ALA A 33 37.61 -18.68 9.40
CA ALA A 33 37.83 -19.80 10.29
C ALA A 33 38.56 -20.99 9.62
N ASN A 34 38.69 -21.02 8.28
CA ASN A 34 39.47 -22.02 7.54
C ASN A 34 39.23 -23.48 7.98
N GLY A 35 37.99 -23.87 8.32
CA GLY A 35 37.65 -25.22 8.79
C GLY A 35 38.13 -25.58 10.21
N GLN A 36 38.81 -24.66 10.91
CA GLN A 36 39.24 -24.82 12.31
C GLN A 36 38.13 -25.17 13.30
N PRO A 37 36.90 -24.63 13.22
CA PRO A 37 35.89 -24.83 14.28
C PRO A 37 35.47 -26.28 14.47
N LEU A 38 35.59 -27.11 13.43
CA LEU A 38 35.30 -28.54 13.49
C LEU A 38 36.45 -29.37 14.09
N ASN A 39 37.67 -28.86 14.09
CA ASN A 39 38.86 -29.55 14.62
C ASN A 39 39.39 -28.94 15.94
N ASP A 40 38.90 -27.76 16.33
CA ASP A 40 39.31 -27.06 17.54
C ASP A 40 38.54 -27.56 18.78
N LYS A 41 39.23 -28.32 19.64
CA LYS A 41 38.67 -28.90 20.87
C LYS A 41 38.43 -27.89 22.00
N ARG A 42 38.98 -26.67 21.94
CA ARG A 42 38.85 -25.66 23.03
C ARG A 42 37.91 -24.52 22.66
N ASN A 43 38.00 -23.96 21.45
CA ASN A 43 37.19 -22.78 21.08
C ASN A 43 36.14 -23.05 19.98
N GLY A 44 36.04 -24.28 19.45
CA GLY A 44 35.08 -24.63 18.39
C GLY A 44 33.63 -24.25 18.72
N ARG A 45 33.18 -24.49 19.97
CA ARG A 45 31.82 -24.15 20.41
C ARG A 45 31.52 -22.66 20.38
N SER A 46 32.50 -21.80 20.69
CA SER A 46 32.31 -20.35 20.65
C SER A 46 32.09 -19.87 19.21
N THR A 47 32.85 -20.43 18.26
CA THR A 47 32.71 -20.11 16.84
C THR A 47 31.38 -20.58 16.27
N LEU A 48 30.96 -21.81 16.59
CA LEU A 48 29.64 -22.33 16.19
C LEU A 48 28.50 -21.46 16.75
N ASN A 49 28.55 -21.10 18.03
CA ASN A 49 27.56 -20.19 18.63
C ASN A 49 27.50 -18.82 17.91
N LYS A 50 28.64 -18.31 17.41
CA LYS A 50 28.68 -17.06 16.63
C LYS A 50 27.99 -17.25 15.29
N TRP A 51 28.25 -18.35 14.60
CA TRP A 51 27.62 -18.69 13.31
C TRP A 51 26.12 -18.92 13.46
N ASP A 52 25.68 -19.59 14.52
CA ASP A 52 24.26 -19.79 14.82
C ASP A 52 23.57 -18.43 15.03
N LYS A 53 24.15 -17.54 15.84
CA LYS A 53 23.61 -16.18 16.02
C LYS A 53 23.54 -15.37 14.71
N GLN A 54 24.54 -15.50 13.84
CA GLN A 54 24.53 -14.87 12.53
C GLN A 54 23.40 -15.44 11.66
N SER A 55 23.24 -16.77 11.67
CA SER A 55 22.19 -17.49 10.92
C SER A 55 20.79 -17.13 11.42
N ASP A 56 20.58 -17.07 12.73
CA ASP A 56 19.30 -16.64 13.33
C ASP A 56 18.97 -15.19 12.97
N GLY A 57 19.99 -14.32 12.93
CA GLY A 57 19.85 -12.95 12.45
C GLY A 57 19.43 -12.89 10.98
N LEU A 58 20.00 -13.74 10.12
CA LEU A 58 19.64 -13.86 8.71
C LEU A 58 18.19 -14.36 8.54
N ARG A 59 17.78 -15.39 9.27
CA ARG A 59 16.39 -15.90 9.26
C ARG A 59 15.40 -14.81 9.66
N SER A 60 15.71 -14.06 10.72
CA SER A 60 14.87 -12.95 11.17
C SER A 60 14.75 -11.83 10.12
N LEU A 61 15.82 -11.52 9.41
CA LEU A 61 15.81 -10.56 8.31
C LEU A 61 15.00 -11.08 7.12
N GLN A 62 15.14 -12.35 6.77
CA GLN A 62 14.38 -13.02 5.72
C GLN A 62 12.87 -12.97 6.01
N ASP A 63 12.44 -13.27 7.24
CA ASP A 63 11.04 -13.12 7.67
C ASP A 63 10.56 -11.66 7.52
N GLY A 64 11.42 -10.71 7.89
CA GLY A 64 11.15 -9.29 7.76
C GLY A 64 11.01 -8.82 6.30
N ILE A 65 11.76 -9.42 5.38
CA ILE A 65 11.65 -9.23 3.92
C ILE A 65 10.33 -9.80 3.44
N GLN A 66 10.01 -11.06 3.77
CA GLN A 66 8.79 -11.72 3.34
C GLN A 66 7.54 -10.94 3.76
N ARG A 67 7.47 -10.50 5.02
CA ARG A 67 6.36 -9.66 5.51
C ARG A 67 6.20 -8.36 4.71
N THR A 68 7.29 -7.81 4.18
CA THR A 68 7.27 -6.59 3.36
C THR A 68 6.78 -6.91 1.95
N LYS A 69 7.20 -8.05 1.36
CA LYS A 69 6.69 -8.55 0.08
C LYS A 69 5.17 -8.79 0.15
N ASP A 70 4.70 -9.48 1.19
CA ASP A 70 3.25 -9.69 1.39
C ASP A 70 2.49 -8.36 1.55
N ALA A 71 3.09 -7.37 2.21
CA ALA A 71 2.48 -6.05 2.37
C ALA A 71 2.40 -5.27 1.05
N ILE A 72 3.41 -5.41 0.18
CA ILE A 72 3.42 -4.86 -1.18
C ILE A 72 2.31 -5.51 -1.99
N GLU A 73 2.25 -6.84 -2.01
CA GLU A 73 1.24 -7.60 -2.76
C GLU A 73 -0.18 -7.20 -2.34
N ARG A 74 -0.46 -7.14 -1.04
CA ARG A 74 -1.77 -6.67 -0.55
C ARG A 74 -2.10 -5.25 -0.98
N GLU A 75 -1.11 -4.36 -1.07
CA GLU A 75 -1.31 -2.99 -1.49
C GLU A 75 -1.53 -2.88 -3.01
N GLU A 76 -0.82 -3.67 -3.80
CA GLU A 76 -1.00 -3.79 -5.24
C GLU A 76 -2.38 -4.38 -5.55
N ASN A 77 -2.79 -5.45 -4.88
CA ASN A 77 -4.13 -6.04 -5.03
C ASN A 77 -5.26 -5.03 -4.75
N LYS A 78 -5.09 -4.18 -3.73
CA LYS A 78 -6.05 -3.10 -3.45
C LYS A 78 -6.11 -2.04 -4.56
N ILE A 79 -4.99 -1.76 -5.22
CA ILE A 79 -4.94 -0.82 -6.35
C ILE A 79 -5.63 -1.48 -7.55
N THR A 80 -5.26 -2.72 -7.87
CA THR A 80 -5.82 -3.49 -8.98
C THR A 80 -7.33 -3.60 -8.87
N LEU A 81 -7.85 -4.00 -7.69
CA LEU A 81 -9.28 -4.10 -7.43
C LEU A 81 -10.00 -2.76 -7.69
N ALA A 82 -9.37 -1.65 -7.32
CA ALA A 82 -9.95 -0.32 -7.52
C ALA A 82 -9.98 0.08 -9.00
N SER A 83 -8.95 -0.28 -9.76
CA SER A 83 -8.86 -0.02 -11.21
C SER A 83 -9.71 -0.97 -12.07
N THR A 84 -10.06 -2.16 -11.58
CA THR A 84 -10.92 -3.11 -12.31
C THR A 84 -12.37 -2.63 -12.39
N VAL A 85 -12.80 -1.75 -11.48
CA VAL A 85 -14.18 -1.23 -11.50
C VAL A 85 -14.33 -0.25 -12.64
N ASP A 86 -15.25 -0.56 -13.55
CA ASP A 86 -15.61 0.33 -14.64
C ASP A 86 -16.30 1.59 -14.07
N LEU A 87 -15.71 2.75 -14.39
CA LEU A 87 -16.15 4.05 -13.91
C LEU A 87 -16.54 4.91 -15.11
N LEU A 88 -17.60 5.69 -14.94
CA LEU A 88 -18.00 6.66 -15.95
C LEU A 88 -16.90 7.72 -16.12
N LEU A 89 -16.71 8.19 -17.35
CA LEU A 89 -15.62 9.08 -17.75
C LEU A 89 -15.48 10.32 -16.85
N TYR A 90 -16.60 10.93 -16.48
CA TYR A 90 -16.60 12.14 -15.64
C TYR A 90 -16.12 11.87 -14.20
N ILE A 91 -16.31 10.65 -13.66
CA ILE A 91 -15.78 10.26 -12.35
C ILE A 91 -14.27 10.07 -12.46
N GLN A 92 -13.81 9.40 -13.52
CA GLN A 92 -12.38 9.20 -13.78
C GLN A 92 -11.67 10.55 -13.90
N GLN A 93 -12.24 11.50 -14.66
CA GLN A 93 -11.73 12.87 -14.76
C GLN A 93 -11.66 13.56 -13.39
N ALA A 94 -12.68 13.42 -12.54
CA ALA A 94 -12.68 14.02 -11.21
C ALA A 94 -11.63 13.39 -10.26
N ILE A 95 -11.28 12.12 -10.47
CA ILE A 95 -10.18 11.45 -9.76
C ILE A 95 -8.83 11.98 -10.25
N ASP A 96 -8.65 12.09 -11.56
CA ASP A 96 -7.41 12.52 -12.19
C ASP A 96 -7.12 14.00 -11.89
N GLU A 97 -8.15 14.85 -11.84
CA GLU A 97 -8.08 16.25 -11.37
C GLU A 97 -7.80 16.36 -9.86
N GLY A 98 -7.89 15.27 -9.10
CA GLY A 98 -7.68 15.24 -7.65
C GLY A 98 -8.80 15.87 -6.83
N ILE A 99 -9.97 16.10 -7.43
CA ILE A 99 -11.16 16.64 -6.74
C ILE A 99 -11.71 15.59 -5.77
N ILE A 100 -11.75 14.33 -6.22
CA ILE A 100 -12.18 13.19 -5.41
C ILE A 100 -11.09 12.12 -5.37
N SER A 101 -11.11 11.29 -4.32
CA SER A 101 -10.25 10.12 -4.21
C SER A 101 -11.06 8.85 -4.04
N GLN A 102 -10.68 7.81 -4.77
CA GLN A 102 -11.36 6.52 -4.77
C GLN A 102 -10.99 5.69 -3.54
N TRP A 103 -11.99 5.08 -2.90
CA TRP A 103 -11.75 4.18 -1.78
C TRP A 103 -11.34 2.78 -2.25
N ARG A 104 -10.07 2.43 -2.06
CA ARG A 104 -9.52 1.11 -2.47
C ARG A 104 -10.28 -0.12 -1.96
N LYS A 105 -10.90 -0.05 -0.78
CA LYS A 105 -11.67 -1.18 -0.21
C LYS A 105 -13.06 -1.30 -0.83
N PHE A 106 -13.65 -0.18 -1.23
CA PHE A 106 -14.98 -0.10 -1.82
C PHE A 106 -14.91 0.89 -2.99
N PRO A 107 -14.47 0.45 -4.19
CA PRO A 107 -14.06 1.35 -5.27
C PRO A 107 -15.15 2.27 -5.83
N ARG A 108 -16.43 1.98 -5.53
CA ARG A 108 -17.58 2.83 -5.88
C ARG A 108 -17.85 3.96 -4.87
N PHE A 109 -17.05 4.04 -3.80
CA PHE A 109 -17.11 5.10 -2.81
C PHE A 109 -15.94 6.07 -3.02
N PHE A 110 -16.26 7.35 -2.98
CA PHE A 110 -15.29 8.41 -3.22
C PHE A 110 -15.31 9.42 -2.05
N PHE A 111 -14.13 9.91 -1.71
CA PHE A 111 -13.93 10.97 -0.73
C PHE A 111 -13.65 12.28 -1.46
N VAL A 112 -14.21 13.38 -0.97
CA VAL A 112 -13.94 14.72 -1.51
C VAL A 112 -12.66 15.25 -0.87
N THR A 113 -11.73 15.74 -1.69
CA THR A 113 -10.48 16.33 -1.19
C THR A 113 -10.79 17.57 -0.36
N GLY A 114 -10.27 17.64 0.87
CA GLY A 114 -10.52 18.75 1.81
C GLY A 114 -11.73 18.55 2.73
N VAL A 115 -12.47 17.44 2.61
CA VAL A 115 -13.62 17.12 3.47
C VAL A 115 -13.31 15.84 4.27
N LYS A 116 -13.42 15.89 5.60
CA LYS A 116 -13.08 14.75 6.48
C LYS A 116 -14.14 13.65 6.45
N HIS A 117 -15.38 14.06 6.27
CA HIS A 117 -16.55 13.20 6.30
C HIS A 117 -17.37 13.38 5.03
N GLY A 118 -18.47 12.64 4.90
CA GLY A 118 -19.21 12.61 3.64
C GLY A 118 -18.52 11.74 2.60
N ARG A 119 -19.32 11.01 1.84
CA ARG A 119 -18.85 10.16 0.74
C ARG A 119 -19.79 10.31 -0.43
N ILE A 120 -19.24 10.30 -1.62
CA ILE A 120 -19.98 10.16 -2.85
C ILE A 120 -20.01 8.67 -3.20
N VAL A 121 -21.17 8.14 -3.58
CA VAL A 121 -21.37 6.72 -3.86
C VAL A 121 -22.00 6.57 -5.22
N LEU A 122 -21.35 5.82 -6.09
CA LEU A 122 -21.90 5.38 -7.37
C LEU A 122 -22.70 4.09 -7.16
N ASP A 123 -23.98 4.13 -7.48
CA ASP A 123 -24.82 2.93 -7.51
C ASP A 123 -24.53 2.12 -8.78
N GLU A 124 -24.34 0.81 -8.60
CA GLU A 124 -23.96 -0.12 -9.65
C GLU A 124 -25.11 -0.42 -10.62
N ASN A 125 -26.34 -0.45 -10.10
CA ASN A 125 -27.49 -0.85 -10.88
C ASN A 125 -28.06 0.30 -11.71
N THR A 126 -28.05 1.49 -11.13
CA THR A 126 -28.71 2.67 -11.71
C THR A 126 -27.72 3.62 -12.36
N GLY A 127 -26.42 3.50 -12.06
CA GLY A 127 -25.41 4.47 -12.46
C GLY A 127 -25.61 5.85 -11.82
N ILE A 128 -26.52 5.97 -10.85
CA ILE A 128 -26.85 7.23 -10.16
C ILE A 128 -25.86 7.45 -9.03
N ILE A 129 -25.54 8.72 -8.80
CA ILE A 129 -24.67 9.15 -7.72
C ILE A 129 -25.49 9.61 -6.53
N SER A 130 -25.12 9.11 -5.36
CA SER A 130 -25.71 9.46 -4.07
C SER A 130 -24.64 9.91 -3.08
N HIS A 131 -25.05 10.48 -1.95
CA HIS A 131 -24.13 10.83 -0.87
C HIS A 131 -24.42 9.99 0.39
N ARG A 132 -23.38 9.70 1.16
CA ARG A 132 -23.50 9.08 2.51
C ARG A 132 -22.75 9.90 3.55
N TYR A 133 -23.22 9.81 4.80
CA TYR A 133 -22.61 10.48 5.96
C TYR A 133 -22.52 12.00 5.87
N LEU A 134 -23.42 12.64 5.12
CA LEU A 134 -23.49 14.10 5.00
C LEU A 134 -23.71 14.78 6.35
N SER A 135 -24.47 14.15 7.25
CA SER A 135 -24.71 14.64 8.62
C SER A 135 -23.45 14.76 9.48
N LYS A 136 -22.35 14.10 9.08
CA LYS A 136 -21.05 14.18 9.78
C LYS A 136 -20.14 15.25 9.19
N VAL A 137 -20.50 15.85 8.05
CA VAL A 137 -19.71 16.92 7.43
C VAL A 137 -19.86 18.19 8.27
N SER A 138 -18.73 18.85 8.57
CA SER A 138 -18.77 20.11 9.33
C SER A 138 -19.40 21.23 8.49
N LYS A 139 -19.89 22.28 9.15
CA LYS A 139 -20.49 23.44 8.45
C LYS A 139 -19.48 24.15 7.52
N GLU A 140 -18.21 24.15 7.89
CA GLU A 140 -17.12 24.76 7.13
C GLU A 140 -16.74 23.94 5.89
N GLU A 141 -16.76 22.61 6.00
CA GLU A 141 -16.43 21.70 4.89
C GLU A 141 -17.63 21.47 3.95
N TYR A 142 -18.85 21.74 4.41
CA TYR A 142 -20.08 21.47 3.66
C TYR A 142 -20.17 22.18 2.30
N PRO A 143 -19.79 23.46 2.13
CA PRO A 143 -19.79 24.11 0.82
C PRO A 143 -18.91 23.38 -0.20
N VAL A 144 -17.69 22.99 0.21
CA VAL A 144 -16.76 22.24 -0.64
C VAL A 144 -17.38 20.91 -1.07
N PHE A 145 -17.95 20.15 -0.13
CA PHE A 145 -18.62 18.90 -0.44
C PHE A 145 -19.81 19.10 -1.39
N ARG A 146 -20.65 20.10 -1.11
CA ARG A 146 -21.85 20.43 -1.89
C ARG A 146 -21.49 20.75 -3.33
N ASP A 147 -20.49 21.60 -3.54
CA ASP A 147 -20.13 22.08 -4.88
C ASP A 147 -19.56 20.95 -5.73
N VAL A 148 -18.68 20.13 -5.15
CA VAL A 148 -18.15 18.92 -5.81
C VAL A 148 -19.27 17.93 -6.13
N PHE A 149 -20.14 17.62 -5.16
CA PHE A 149 -21.24 16.69 -5.37
C PHE A 149 -22.19 17.18 -6.47
N ASN A 150 -22.56 18.46 -6.44
CA ASN A 150 -23.47 19.03 -7.44
C ASN A 150 -22.85 19.07 -8.84
N LYS A 151 -21.55 19.36 -8.96
CA LYS A 151 -20.81 19.30 -10.24
C LYS A 151 -20.91 17.90 -10.85
N ILE A 152 -20.57 16.87 -10.07
CA ILE A 152 -20.56 15.49 -10.55
C ILE A 152 -21.99 15.00 -10.82
N ASN A 153 -22.97 15.34 -9.96
CA ASN A 153 -24.37 14.96 -10.14
C ASN A 153 -24.99 15.61 -11.40
N LYS A 154 -24.59 16.84 -11.75
CA LYS A 154 -24.99 17.48 -12.99
C LYS A 154 -24.47 16.69 -14.21
N GLN A 155 -23.19 16.34 -14.22
CA GLN A 155 -22.58 15.52 -15.29
C GLN A 155 -23.23 14.13 -15.40
N CYS A 156 -23.57 13.52 -14.26
CA CYS A 156 -24.30 12.25 -14.21
C CYS A 156 -25.65 12.36 -14.91
N ARG A 157 -26.43 13.42 -14.63
CA ARG A 157 -27.73 13.66 -15.26
C ARG A 157 -27.62 13.93 -16.76
N GLU A 158 -26.64 14.73 -17.17
CA GLU A 158 -26.36 15.01 -18.58
C GLU A 158 -25.99 13.74 -19.35
N SER A 159 -25.16 12.88 -18.74
CA SER A 159 -24.79 11.58 -19.33
C SER A 159 -25.97 10.63 -19.47
N GLN A 160 -26.93 10.66 -18.52
CA GLN A 160 -28.16 9.85 -18.59
C GLN A 160 -29.19 10.37 -19.59
N GLN A 161 -29.21 11.68 -19.87
CA GLN A 161 -30.11 12.26 -20.88
C GLN A 161 -29.61 12.06 -22.32
N ALA A 162 -28.31 11.86 -22.50
CA ALA A 162 -27.68 11.63 -23.79
C ALA A 162 -27.66 10.15 -24.24
N ALA A 163 -28.06 9.23 -23.36
CA ALA A 163 -28.15 7.78 -23.60
C ALA A 163 -29.61 7.37 -23.88
#